data_AF-A0A518GUP7-F1
#
_entry.id   AF-A0A518GUP7-F1
#
_cell.length_a   1.000
_cell.length_b   1.000
_cell.length_c   1.000
_cell.angle_alpha   90.00
_cell.angle_beta   90.00
_cell.angle_gamma   90.00
#
_symmetry.space_group_name_H-M   'P 1'
#
loop_
_entity.id
_entity.type
_entity.pdbx_description
1 polymer ?
#
loop_
_entity_poly.entity_id
_entity_poly.type
_entity_poly.pdbx_seq_one_letter_code
_entity_poly.pdbx_strand_id
1 'polypeptide(L)'
;MSRATGEGKIRPLETSRQGCPTAFLLYNFDVGGCGLKTLHKGLLDRLVKILERNPEHRIRLVGRASRSGSDSVNMQWSRRRVEAVARYLKEARVPDDQVRTEFIGESAPLSADLESEEDRSVELHLQIARVLTLVLVDAHRVRPTWAMVEHIREVIAPLANRAGRELRIVQQRILERSGELSITFEPGGRGKKPCGGLSILGDEAGESVYVGAHEELRVCGESQGDPRDPMNWEDPHGPRHLEHTSQLEHVFENGEPEFARFVANTAVHELGHIMAKLEHTEDRTNFMFDQGGSANLPRELRTRESMRRYWSSRLTFNSDQERRLVCAIQTGNFSGGLEMVRKK
;
A
#
# COMPACT_ATOMS: atom_id res chain seq x y z
N MET A 1 43.35 -15.89 6.58
CA MET A 1 43.19 -14.65 5.79
C MET A 1 41.85 -14.70 5.08
N SER A 2 41.16 -13.57 4.94
CA SER A 2 39.89 -13.51 4.20
C SER A 2 40.14 -13.53 2.69
N ARG A 3 39.29 -14.24 1.93
CA ARG A 3 39.34 -14.26 0.46
C ARG A 3 38.03 -13.74 -0.13
N ALA A 4 38.13 -12.70 -0.95
CA ALA A 4 37.00 -12.09 -1.63
C ALA A 4 36.34 -13.08 -2.62
N THR A 5 35.02 -13.09 -2.68
CA THR A 5 34.23 -14.01 -3.54
C THR A 5 33.29 -13.30 -4.51
N GLY A 6 33.53 -12.01 -4.78
CA GLY A 6 32.71 -11.19 -5.69
C GLY A 6 31.47 -10.63 -5.01
N GLU A 7 30.37 -10.47 -5.77
CA GLU A 7 29.14 -9.84 -5.28
C GLU A 7 28.33 -10.75 -4.34
N GLY A 8 27.58 -10.13 -3.42
CA GLY A 8 26.66 -10.86 -2.54
C GLY A 8 25.45 -11.32 -3.32
N LYS A 9 24.91 -12.49 -2.98
CA LYS A 9 23.76 -13.05 -3.68
C LYS A 9 22.56 -13.17 -2.74
N ILE A 10 21.36 -13.14 -3.30
CA ILE A 10 20.09 -13.29 -2.57
C ILE A 10 19.19 -14.27 -3.32
N ARG A 11 18.53 -15.17 -2.60
CA ARG A 11 17.40 -15.96 -3.14
C ARG A 11 16.28 -16.15 -2.11
N PRO A 12 15.01 -16.25 -2.51
CA PRO A 12 13.93 -16.63 -1.60
C PRO A 12 14.10 -18.07 -1.11
N LEU A 13 13.67 -18.35 0.13
CA LEU A 13 13.76 -19.68 0.77
C LEU A 13 12.44 -20.44 0.74
N GLU A 14 11.32 -19.74 0.90
CA GLU A 14 9.98 -20.33 0.80
C GLU A 14 9.10 -19.46 -0.08
N THR A 15 8.58 -20.03 -1.16
CA THR A 15 7.44 -19.45 -1.86
C THR A 15 6.19 -19.93 -1.14
N SER A 16 5.49 -19.02 -0.48
CA SER A 16 4.14 -19.28 0.03
C SER A 16 3.20 -19.78 -1.06
N ARG A 17 2.02 -20.30 -0.71
CA ARG A 17 0.98 -20.67 -1.70
C ARG A 17 0.66 -19.55 -2.70
N GLN A 18 0.88 -18.30 -2.32
CA GLN A 18 0.65 -17.11 -3.15
C GLN A 18 1.91 -16.60 -3.90
N GLY A 19 3.08 -17.22 -3.73
CA GLY A 19 4.31 -16.81 -4.42
C GLY A 19 5.00 -15.57 -3.83
N CYS A 20 4.70 -15.23 -2.57
CA CYS A 20 5.16 -14.02 -1.89
C CYS A 20 6.16 -14.37 -0.79
N PRO A 21 7.48 -14.21 -1.03
CA PRO A 21 8.49 -14.70 -0.12
C PRO A 21 8.58 -13.83 1.14
N THR A 22 8.47 -14.46 2.30
CA THR A 22 8.76 -13.87 3.61
C THR A 22 10.12 -14.34 4.16
N ALA A 23 10.80 -15.24 3.46
CA ALA A 23 12.11 -15.76 3.84
C ALA A 23 13.13 -15.64 2.70
N PHE A 24 14.34 -15.21 3.03
CA PHE A 24 15.42 -14.91 2.08
C PHE A 24 16.76 -15.48 2.57
N LEU A 25 17.59 -15.93 1.65
CA LEU A 25 18.97 -16.34 1.89
C LEU A 25 19.89 -15.24 1.38
N LEU A 26 20.67 -14.62 2.27
CA LEU A 26 21.81 -13.77 1.91
C LEU A 26 23.04 -14.68 1.88
N TYR A 27 23.63 -14.87 0.71
CA TYR A 27 24.75 -15.80 0.55
C TYR A 27 25.89 -15.22 -0.28
N ASN A 28 26.93 -16.03 -0.48
CA ASN A 28 28.21 -15.63 -1.04
C ASN A 28 28.93 -14.56 -0.21
N PHE A 29 28.95 -14.71 1.12
CA PHE A 29 29.91 -13.99 1.94
C PHE A 29 31.34 -14.43 1.60
N ASP A 30 32.30 -13.54 1.80
CA ASP A 30 33.70 -13.84 1.58
C ASP A 30 34.16 -15.01 2.46
N VAL A 31 35.13 -15.78 1.97
CA VAL A 31 35.72 -16.86 2.77
C VAL A 31 36.45 -16.23 3.94
N GLY A 32 36.13 -16.68 5.16
CA GLY A 32 36.63 -16.05 6.38
C GLY A 32 36.17 -14.59 6.57
N GLY A 33 35.02 -14.21 6.00
CA GLY A 33 34.46 -12.87 6.08
C GLY A 33 32.99 -12.84 6.54
N CYS A 34 32.59 -11.69 7.08
CA CYS A 34 31.23 -11.37 7.52
C CYS A 34 30.71 -10.02 6.98
N GLY A 35 31.48 -9.37 6.09
CA GLY A 35 31.10 -8.08 5.52
C GLY A 35 29.85 -8.19 4.65
N LEU A 36 28.85 -7.35 4.94
CA LEU A 36 27.65 -7.21 4.10
C LEU A 36 28.01 -6.57 2.77
N LYS A 37 27.59 -7.22 1.68
CA LYS A 37 27.81 -6.76 0.31
C LYS A 37 26.66 -5.87 -0.16
N THR A 38 26.85 -5.14 -1.25
CA THR A 38 25.89 -4.14 -1.76
C THR A 38 24.49 -4.72 -1.95
N LEU A 39 24.35 -5.89 -2.59
CA LEU A 39 23.04 -6.53 -2.77
C LEU A 39 22.39 -6.93 -1.44
N HIS A 40 23.17 -7.39 -0.45
CA HIS A 40 22.67 -7.70 0.89
C HIS A 40 22.05 -6.46 1.54
N LYS A 41 22.76 -5.32 1.51
CA LYS A 41 22.30 -4.05 2.08
C LYS A 41 20.99 -3.58 1.45
N GLY A 42 20.87 -3.66 0.12
CA GLY A 42 19.64 -3.25 -0.57
C GLY A 42 18.39 -4.07 -0.19
N LEU A 43 18.53 -5.36 0.14
CA LEU A 43 17.42 -6.11 0.72
C LEU A 43 17.15 -5.69 2.18
N LEU A 44 18.18 -5.55 3.00
CA LEU A 44 18.05 -5.13 4.39
C LEU A 44 17.37 -3.77 4.52
N ASP A 45 17.67 -2.80 3.64
CA ASP A 45 17.01 -1.49 3.60
C ASP A 45 15.50 -1.61 3.37
N ARG A 46 15.06 -2.58 2.56
CA ARG A 46 13.63 -2.86 2.38
C ARG A 46 13.02 -3.49 3.63
N LEU A 47 13.73 -4.40 4.28
CA LEU A 47 13.25 -5.04 5.51
C LEU A 47 13.15 -4.05 6.68
N VAL A 48 14.08 -3.09 6.78
CA VAL A 48 14.01 -1.99 7.75
C VAL A 48 12.69 -1.25 7.62
N LYS A 49 12.31 -0.83 6.40
CA LYS A 49 11.03 -0.15 6.16
C LYS A 49 9.82 -0.97 6.61
N ILE A 50 9.85 -2.30 6.44
CA ILE A 50 8.78 -3.21 6.86
C ILE A 50 8.71 -3.28 8.40
N LEU A 51 9.86 -3.40 9.07
CA LEU A 51 9.95 -3.53 10.52
C LEU A 51 9.63 -2.22 11.25
N GLU A 52 10.09 -1.08 10.72
CA GLU A 52 9.82 0.27 11.25
C GLU A 52 8.32 0.60 11.26
N ARG A 53 7.60 0.19 10.20
CA ARG A 53 6.16 0.46 10.05
C ARG A 53 5.29 -0.37 10.98
N ASN A 54 5.81 -1.49 11.50
CA ASN A 54 5.03 -2.37 12.35
C ASN A 54 5.85 -2.92 13.53
N PRO A 55 5.67 -2.35 14.72
CA PRO A 55 6.31 -2.83 15.95
C PRO A 55 5.99 -4.27 16.33
N GLU A 56 4.97 -4.91 15.76
CA GLU A 56 4.64 -6.33 15.98
C GLU A 56 5.36 -7.27 15.02
N HIS A 57 5.93 -6.77 13.91
CA HIS A 57 6.74 -7.60 13.01
C HIS A 57 8.04 -8.01 13.70
N ARG A 58 8.51 -9.21 13.41
CA ARG A 58 9.79 -9.74 13.90
C ARG A 58 10.59 -10.29 12.73
N ILE A 59 11.91 -10.34 12.87
CA ILE A 59 12.81 -11.00 11.93
C ILE A 59 13.69 -12.00 12.68
N ARG A 60 13.73 -13.24 12.19
CA ARG A 60 14.67 -14.25 12.67
C ARG A 60 15.82 -14.40 11.67
N LEU A 61 17.04 -14.33 12.19
CA LEU A 61 18.29 -14.44 11.46
C LEU A 61 18.94 -15.79 11.79
N VAL A 62 19.29 -16.58 10.79
CA VAL A 62 19.96 -17.88 10.99
C VAL A 62 21.25 -17.93 10.20
N GLY A 63 22.38 -17.98 10.90
CA GLY A 63 23.71 -18.03 10.27
C GLY A 63 24.14 -19.43 9.93
N ARG A 64 24.74 -19.61 8.74
CA ARG A 64 25.39 -20.85 8.33
C ARG A 64 26.87 -20.60 7.99
N ALA A 65 27.66 -21.66 8.06
CA ALA A 65 29.01 -21.73 7.56
C ALA A 65 29.20 -22.99 6.71
N SER A 66 30.14 -22.91 5.78
CA SER A 66 30.61 -24.05 5.00
C SER A 66 31.37 -25.05 5.88
N ARG A 67 31.59 -26.26 5.37
CA ARG A 67 32.17 -27.42 6.07
C ARG A 67 33.67 -27.61 5.89
N SER A 68 34.40 -26.62 5.34
CA SER A 68 35.84 -26.78 5.09
C SER A 68 36.74 -26.43 6.27
N GLY A 69 36.17 -25.96 7.37
CA GLY A 69 36.86 -25.57 8.60
C GLY A 69 36.53 -26.52 9.74
N SER A 70 37.04 -26.24 10.94
CA SER A 70 36.57 -26.95 12.14
C SER A 70 35.22 -26.41 12.59
N ASP A 71 34.41 -27.26 13.24
CA ASP A 71 33.09 -26.92 13.77
C ASP A 71 33.11 -25.63 14.61
N SER A 72 34.12 -25.48 15.47
CA SER A 72 34.28 -24.29 16.32
C SER A 72 34.52 -23.01 15.51
N VAL A 73 35.29 -23.11 14.43
CA VAL A 73 35.58 -21.98 13.54
C VAL A 73 34.34 -21.64 12.71
N ASN A 74 33.64 -22.66 12.22
CA ASN A 74 32.42 -22.50 11.42
C ASN A 74 31.27 -21.92 12.24
N MET A 75 31.14 -22.32 13.51
CA MET A 75 30.21 -21.71 14.44
C MET A 75 30.50 -20.21 14.67
N GLN A 76 31.78 -19.83 14.82
CA GLN A 76 32.17 -18.42 14.94
C GLN A 76 31.86 -17.61 13.68
N TRP A 77 32.08 -18.17 12.48
CA TRP A 77 31.77 -17.46 11.24
C TRP A 77 30.27 -17.29 11.01
N SER A 78 29.49 -18.33 11.30
CA SER A 78 28.02 -18.26 11.30
C SER A 78 27.53 -17.14 12.22
N ARG A 79 28.03 -17.11 13.47
CA ARG A 79 27.70 -16.05 14.45
C ARG A 79 28.06 -14.65 13.95
N ARG A 80 29.29 -14.45 13.49
CA ARG A 80 29.78 -13.14 13.03
C ARG A 80 28.96 -12.57 11.86
N ARG A 81 28.48 -13.43 10.95
CA ARG A 81 27.63 -13.02 9.83
C ARG A 81 26.26 -12.56 10.32
N VAL A 82 25.66 -13.29 11.25
CA VAL A 82 24.38 -12.92 11.87
C VAL A 82 24.52 -11.61 12.65
N GLU A 83 25.60 -11.45 13.43
CA GLU A 83 25.89 -10.22 14.16
C GLU A 83 26.10 -9.03 13.22
N ALA A 84 26.70 -9.24 12.04
CA ALA A 84 26.83 -8.19 11.03
C ALA A 84 25.46 -7.74 10.48
N VAL A 85 24.54 -8.68 10.21
CA VAL A 85 23.17 -8.37 9.80
C VAL A 85 22.39 -7.68 10.93
N ALA A 86 22.44 -8.23 12.14
CA ALA A 86 21.73 -7.67 13.30
C ALA A 86 22.21 -6.24 13.62
N ARG A 87 23.52 -6.00 13.57
CA ARG A 87 24.10 -4.66 13.72
C ARG A 87 23.61 -3.70 12.65
N TYR A 88 23.53 -4.13 11.40
CA TYR A 88 22.99 -3.29 10.32
C TYR A 88 21.55 -2.85 10.60
N LEU A 89 20.68 -3.78 11.02
CA LEU A 89 19.29 -3.46 11.38
C LEU A 89 19.22 -2.51 12.57
N LYS A 90 20.06 -2.71 13.59
CA LYS A 90 20.14 -1.85 14.78
C LYS A 90 20.63 -0.44 14.46
N GLU A 91 21.66 -0.31 13.62
CA GLU A 91 22.16 1.00 13.14
C GLU A 91 21.07 1.75 12.35
N ALA A 92 20.20 1.00 11.66
CA ALA A 92 18.99 1.51 11.02
C ALA A 92 17.80 1.72 11.99
N ARG A 93 18.05 1.70 13.31
CA ARG A 93 17.06 1.94 14.38
C ARG A 93 15.93 0.93 14.50
N VAL A 94 16.08 -0.29 13.96
CA VAL A 94 15.16 -1.39 14.27
C VAL A 94 15.33 -1.79 15.76
N PRO A 95 14.26 -1.77 16.56
CA PRO A 95 14.27 -2.23 17.95
C PRO A 95 14.87 -3.63 18.15
N ASP A 96 15.66 -3.79 19.22
CA ASP A 96 16.34 -5.07 19.52
C ASP A 96 15.33 -6.22 19.75
N ASP A 97 14.14 -5.94 20.28
CA ASP A 97 13.09 -6.94 20.48
C ASP A 97 12.46 -7.42 19.16
N GLN A 98 12.69 -6.70 18.05
CA GLN A 98 12.27 -7.11 16.72
C GLN A 98 13.20 -8.13 16.05
N VAL A 99 14.43 -8.29 16.55
CA VAL A 99 15.46 -9.12 15.92
C VAL A 99 15.77 -10.35 16.78
N ARG A 100 15.61 -11.54 16.21
CA ARG A 100 16.02 -12.82 16.82
C ARG A 100 17.19 -13.40 16.05
N THR A 101 18.24 -13.83 16.75
CA THR A 101 19.45 -14.36 16.14
C THR A 101 19.67 -15.83 16.52
N GLU A 102 20.04 -16.64 15.54
CA GLU A 102 20.41 -18.04 15.68
C GLU A 102 21.63 -18.32 14.80
N PHE A 103 22.50 -19.23 15.25
CA PHE A 103 23.71 -19.61 14.52
C PHE A 103 23.91 -21.12 14.66
N ILE A 104 24.02 -21.80 13.53
CA ILE A 104 24.06 -23.27 13.47
C ILE A 104 25.39 -23.80 12.94
N GLY A 105 26.36 -22.92 12.67
CA GLY A 105 27.63 -23.31 12.07
C GLY A 105 27.41 -24.09 10.77
N GLU A 106 27.94 -25.30 10.72
CA GLU A 106 27.87 -26.18 9.55
C GLU A 106 26.84 -27.33 9.69
N SER A 107 26.02 -27.34 10.75
CA SER A 107 25.23 -28.51 11.14
C SER A 107 24.04 -28.85 10.23
N ALA A 108 23.70 -27.97 9.29
CA ALA A 108 22.60 -28.19 8.34
C ALA A 108 22.94 -27.60 6.96
N PRO A 109 23.85 -28.21 6.19
CA PRO A 109 24.36 -27.64 4.95
C PRO A 109 23.27 -27.58 3.85
N LEU A 110 23.32 -26.53 3.02
CA LEU A 110 22.52 -26.38 1.81
C LEU A 110 23.19 -27.01 0.59
N SER A 111 24.51 -27.21 0.63
CA SER A 111 25.28 -27.85 -0.43
C SER A 111 25.91 -29.16 0.01
N ALA A 112 26.10 -30.06 -0.96
CA ALA A 112 26.88 -31.28 -0.78
C ALA A 112 28.39 -31.01 -0.71
N ASP A 113 28.85 -29.85 -1.21
CA ASP A 113 30.26 -29.47 -1.19
C ASP A 113 30.74 -29.11 0.22
N LEU A 114 32.04 -29.29 0.47
CA LEU A 114 32.66 -28.85 1.73
C LEU A 114 32.80 -27.32 1.77
N GLU A 115 33.19 -26.70 0.66
CA GLU A 115 33.17 -25.24 0.50
C GLU A 115 32.04 -24.82 -0.45
N SER A 116 31.02 -24.15 0.09
CA SER A 116 29.91 -23.62 -0.71
C SER A 116 29.63 -22.15 -0.40
N GLU A 117 29.37 -21.36 -1.43
CA GLU A 117 28.87 -19.99 -1.27
C GLU A 117 27.49 -19.92 -0.63
N GLU A 118 26.63 -20.93 -0.84
CA GLU A 118 25.30 -21.00 -0.24
C GLU A 118 25.36 -21.27 1.27
N ASP A 119 26.39 -21.97 1.73
CA ASP A 119 26.61 -22.23 3.16
C ASP A 119 27.30 -21.06 3.86
N ARG A 120 28.01 -20.20 3.11
CA ARG A 120 28.49 -18.91 3.63
C ARG A 120 27.36 -17.90 3.59
N SER A 121 26.41 -18.01 4.51
CA SER A 121 25.13 -17.31 4.41
C SER A 121 24.47 -16.93 5.74
N VAL A 122 23.43 -16.11 5.62
CA VAL A 122 22.44 -15.80 6.66
C VAL A 122 21.05 -15.94 6.05
N GLU A 123 20.20 -16.75 6.67
CA GLU A 123 18.77 -16.79 6.37
C GLU A 123 18.05 -15.69 7.14
N LEU A 124 17.11 -15.03 6.48
CA LEU A 124 16.24 -14.00 7.02
C LEU A 124 14.81 -14.54 6.95
N HIS A 125 14.13 -14.61 8.08
CA HIS A 125 12.75 -15.09 8.18
C HIS A 125 11.89 -13.98 8.77
N LEU A 126 11.09 -13.31 7.93
CA LEU A 126 10.12 -12.33 8.39
C LEU A 126 8.93 -13.03 9.03
N GLN A 127 8.60 -12.58 10.23
CA GLN A 127 7.42 -12.98 10.98
C GLN A 127 6.44 -11.81 10.95
N ILE A 128 5.53 -11.86 9.99
CA ILE A 128 4.51 -10.84 9.79
C ILE A 128 3.39 -11.04 10.82
N ALA A 129 2.91 -9.93 11.37
CA ALA A 129 1.89 -9.92 12.41
C ALA A 129 0.59 -10.55 11.90
N ARG A 130 -0.09 -11.32 12.75
CA ARG A 130 -1.35 -12.00 12.38
C ARG A 130 -2.49 -11.03 12.11
N VAL A 131 -2.45 -9.84 12.70
CA VAL A 131 -3.46 -8.81 12.52
C VAL A 131 -2.90 -7.75 11.58
N LEU A 132 -3.64 -7.42 10.52
CA LEU A 132 -3.44 -6.22 9.71
C LEU A 132 -4.26 -5.10 10.35
N THR A 133 -3.60 -4.08 10.88
CA THR A 133 -4.31 -2.94 11.49
C THR A 133 -4.40 -1.77 10.51
N LEU A 134 -5.63 -1.45 10.10
CA LEU A 134 -5.96 -0.26 9.29
C LEU A 134 -6.56 0.82 10.21
N VAL A 135 -5.90 1.97 10.27
CA VAL A 135 -6.32 3.10 11.10
C VAL A 135 -7.08 4.10 10.23
N LEU A 136 -8.30 4.42 10.62
CA LEU A 136 -9.14 5.44 10.01
C LEU A 136 -9.15 6.68 10.91
N VAL A 137 -8.36 7.67 10.55
CA VAL A 137 -8.25 8.95 11.27
C VAL A 137 -9.35 9.89 10.80
N ASP A 138 -10.09 10.48 11.74
CA ASP A 138 -11.19 11.40 11.46
C ASP A 138 -12.37 10.78 10.69
N ALA A 139 -12.54 9.46 10.77
CA ALA A 139 -13.63 8.71 10.11
C ALA A 139 -15.05 9.24 10.44
N HIS A 140 -15.23 9.82 11.63
CA HIS A 140 -16.48 10.44 12.08
C HIS A 140 -16.97 11.59 11.19
N ARG A 141 -16.09 12.19 10.39
CA ARG A 141 -16.44 13.23 9.42
C ARG A 141 -17.28 12.69 8.26
N VAL A 142 -17.17 11.40 7.95
CA VAL A 142 -17.95 10.75 6.90
C VAL A 142 -19.12 10.02 7.56
N ARG A 143 -20.35 10.45 7.26
CA ARG A 143 -21.57 9.85 7.82
C ARG A 143 -22.44 9.20 6.73
N PRO A 144 -23.07 8.05 7.02
CA PRO A 144 -22.93 7.29 8.25
C PRO A 144 -21.58 6.53 8.29
N THR A 145 -20.80 6.73 9.35
CA THR A 145 -19.43 6.19 9.46
C THR A 145 -19.42 4.67 9.37
N TRP A 146 -20.43 4.01 9.93
CA TRP A 146 -20.55 2.55 9.86
C TRP A 146 -20.61 2.04 8.42
N ALA A 147 -21.32 2.73 7.52
CA ALA A 147 -21.47 2.26 6.14
C ALA A 147 -20.14 2.36 5.37
N MET A 148 -19.37 3.42 5.62
CA MET A 148 -18.02 3.56 5.05
C MET A 148 -17.09 2.46 5.58
N VAL A 149 -17.09 2.23 6.89
CA VAL A 149 -16.23 1.22 7.55
C VAL A 149 -16.56 -0.19 7.08
N GLU A 150 -17.84 -0.54 7.00
CA GLU A 150 -18.27 -1.85 6.52
C GLU A 150 -17.91 -2.05 5.05
N HIS A 151 -18.07 -1.04 4.20
CA HIS A 151 -17.66 -1.15 2.79
C HIS A 151 -16.15 -1.36 2.63
N ILE A 152 -15.31 -0.63 3.38
CA ILE A 152 -13.85 -0.87 3.39
C ILE A 152 -13.54 -2.29 3.87
N ARG A 153 -14.22 -2.75 4.93
CA ARG A 153 -14.06 -4.09 5.49
C ARG A 153 -14.41 -5.18 4.48
N GLU A 154 -15.53 -5.04 3.77
CA GLU A 154 -16.01 -5.99 2.75
C GLU A 154 -14.97 -6.20 1.64
N VAL A 155 -14.19 -5.18 1.30
CA VAL A 155 -13.15 -5.26 0.26
C VAL A 155 -11.83 -5.79 0.82
N ILE A 156 -11.37 -5.27 1.96
CA ILE A 156 -10.01 -5.55 2.45
C ILE A 156 -9.93 -6.85 3.26
N ALA A 157 -10.97 -7.22 4.00
CA ALA A 157 -10.94 -8.42 4.85
C ALA A 157 -10.72 -9.72 4.04
N PRO A 158 -11.36 -9.94 2.88
CA PRO A 158 -11.08 -11.11 2.04
C PRO A 158 -9.62 -11.17 1.56
N LEU A 159 -9.02 -10.02 1.23
CA LEU A 159 -7.62 -9.94 0.81
C LEU A 159 -6.68 -10.26 1.98
N ALA A 160 -6.96 -9.73 3.17
CA ALA A 160 -6.20 -10.02 4.39
C ALA A 160 -6.28 -11.51 4.75
N ASN A 161 -7.49 -12.10 4.72
CA ASN A 161 -7.69 -13.52 5.01
C ASN A 161 -6.90 -14.41 4.04
N ARG A 162 -6.91 -14.07 2.75
CA ARG A 162 -6.09 -14.77 1.73
C ARG A 162 -4.59 -14.62 1.99
N ALA A 163 -4.16 -13.52 2.57
CA ALA A 163 -2.78 -13.28 2.99
C ALA A 163 -2.42 -13.96 4.34
N GLY A 164 -3.36 -14.66 4.98
CA GLY A 164 -3.15 -15.30 6.28
C GLY A 164 -3.22 -14.33 7.47
N ARG A 165 -3.91 -13.20 7.31
CA ARG A 165 -3.99 -12.14 8.31
C ARG A 165 -5.44 -11.73 8.58
N GLU A 166 -5.75 -11.34 9.81
CA GLU A 166 -7.05 -10.81 10.19
C GLU A 166 -7.06 -9.29 10.05
N LEU A 167 -8.10 -8.71 9.43
CA LEU A 167 -8.24 -7.26 9.34
C LEU A 167 -8.84 -6.70 10.63
N ARG A 168 -8.12 -5.77 11.27
CA ARG A 168 -8.62 -4.93 12.36
C ARG A 168 -8.69 -3.48 11.89
N ILE A 169 -9.89 -2.91 11.85
CA ILE A 169 -10.09 -1.49 11.57
C ILE A 169 -10.23 -0.73 12.89
N VAL A 170 -9.39 0.28 13.11
CA VAL A 170 -9.41 1.15 14.29
C VAL A 170 -9.77 2.56 13.85
N GLN A 171 -10.68 3.21 14.56
CA GLN A 171 -11.01 4.62 14.31
C GLN A 171 -10.31 5.49 15.34
N GLN A 172 -9.65 6.55 14.89
CA GLN A 172 -8.91 7.49 15.74
C GLN A 172 -9.23 8.93 15.34
N ARG A 173 -8.97 9.87 16.25
CA ARG A 173 -9.07 11.33 15.97
C ARG A 173 -7.71 11.98 15.73
N ILE A 174 -6.64 11.32 16.17
CA ILE A 174 -5.26 11.77 16.02
C ILE A 174 -4.51 10.59 15.44
N LEU A 175 -3.64 10.86 14.46
CA LEU A 175 -2.77 9.83 13.90
C LEU A 175 -1.74 9.43 14.97
N GLU A 176 -2.00 8.34 15.67
CA GLU A 176 -0.99 7.65 16.46
C GLU A 176 -0.32 6.60 15.56
N ARG A 177 1.01 6.47 15.60
CA ARG A 177 1.78 5.43 14.88
C ARG A 177 1.48 4.03 15.44
N SER A 178 0.23 3.60 15.33
CA SER A 178 -0.34 2.43 16.00
C SER A 178 -0.94 1.41 15.03
N GLY A 179 -0.65 1.54 13.73
CA GLY A 179 -1.10 0.61 12.70
C GLY A 179 -0.21 0.64 11.46
N GLU A 180 -0.39 -0.36 10.60
CA GLU A 180 0.40 -0.56 9.38
C GLU A 180 0.04 0.37 8.25
N LEU A 181 -1.24 0.73 8.20
CA LEU A 181 -1.83 1.58 7.18
C LEU A 181 -2.73 2.59 7.87
N SER A 182 -2.69 3.83 7.40
CA SER A 182 -3.57 4.89 7.91
C SER A 182 -4.24 5.65 6.78
N ILE A 183 -5.52 5.98 6.98
CA ILE A 183 -6.31 6.83 6.09
C ILE A 183 -6.87 7.96 6.94
N THR A 184 -6.53 9.18 6.57
CA THR A 184 -7.04 10.41 7.18
C THR A 184 -8.16 10.96 6.32
N PHE A 185 -9.34 11.13 6.91
CA PHE A 185 -10.48 11.73 6.23
C PHE A 185 -10.49 13.23 6.49
N GLU A 186 -10.25 14.03 5.44
CA GLU A 186 -10.30 15.49 5.55
C GLU A 186 -11.69 16.03 5.18
N PRO A 187 -12.16 17.10 5.84
CA PRO A 187 -13.28 17.88 5.32
C PRO A 187 -12.87 18.41 3.94
N GLY A 188 -13.55 17.95 2.88
CA GLY A 188 -13.20 18.29 1.51
C GLY A 188 -13.44 19.78 1.24
N GLY A 189 -12.45 20.45 0.65
CA GLY A 189 -12.64 21.81 0.13
C GLY A 189 -11.39 22.64 -0.17
N ARG A 190 -10.23 22.05 -0.46
CA ARG A 190 -9.06 22.85 -0.88
C ARG A 190 -9.21 23.30 -2.34
N GLY A 191 -10.01 24.35 -2.55
CA GLY A 191 -9.98 25.19 -3.76
C GLY A 191 -10.39 24.51 -5.07
N LYS A 192 -11.21 23.44 -5.03
CA LYS A 192 -11.68 22.79 -6.25
C LYS A 192 -12.81 23.60 -6.89
N LYS A 193 -12.77 23.72 -8.21
CA LYS A 193 -13.88 24.31 -8.96
C LYS A 193 -15.10 23.38 -8.80
N PRO A 194 -16.31 23.90 -8.53
CA PRO A 194 -17.52 23.08 -8.31
C PRO A 194 -17.81 22.06 -9.42
N CYS A 195 -17.35 22.33 -10.65
CA CYS A 195 -17.48 21.48 -11.83
C CYS A 195 -16.14 20.96 -12.39
N GLY A 196 -15.07 21.03 -11.61
CA GLY A 196 -13.78 20.44 -11.96
C GLY A 196 -13.83 18.91 -11.85
N GLY A 197 -13.06 18.21 -12.69
CA GLY A 197 -12.90 16.76 -12.56
C GLY A 197 -12.43 16.35 -11.15
N LEU A 198 -12.83 15.16 -10.72
CA LEU A 198 -12.28 14.51 -9.52
C LEU A 198 -10.85 14.05 -9.84
N SER A 199 -9.91 14.99 -9.94
CA SER A 199 -8.52 14.69 -10.31
C SER A 199 -7.62 14.33 -9.12
N ILE A 200 -8.19 14.15 -7.92
CA ILE A 200 -7.40 13.85 -6.72
C ILE A 200 -8.26 12.95 -5.85
N LEU A 201 -7.80 11.70 -5.70
CA LEU A 201 -8.30 10.75 -4.72
C LEU A 201 -7.38 10.61 -3.50
N GLY A 202 -6.26 11.33 -3.44
CA GLY A 202 -5.52 11.54 -2.19
C GLY A 202 -4.37 12.55 -2.33
N ASP A 203 -4.04 13.26 -1.26
CA ASP A 203 -2.70 13.84 -1.09
C ASP A 203 -1.89 12.82 -0.29
N GLU A 204 -0.62 12.61 -0.64
CA GLU A 204 0.23 11.60 -0.01
C GLU A 204 1.35 12.30 0.75
N ALA A 205 1.32 12.20 2.08
CA ALA A 205 2.43 12.61 2.92
C ALA A 205 2.90 11.42 3.75
N GLY A 206 3.66 10.52 3.14
CA GLY A 206 4.29 9.40 3.83
C GLY A 206 3.34 8.24 4.15
N GLU A 207 2.97 8.07 5.43
CA GLU A 207 2.26 6.88 5.97
C GLU A 207 0.73 7.02 5.98
N SER A 208 0.20 8.14 5.46
CA SER A 208 -1.22 8.50 5.50
C SER A 208 -1.74 8.86 4.12
N VAL A 209 -2.85 8.22 3.74
CA VAL A 209 -3.71 8.69 2.64
C VAL A 209 -4.60 9.79 3.16
N TYR A 210 -4.73 10.90 2.45
CA TYR A 210 -5.75 11.91 2.75
C TYR A 210 -6.95 11.74 1.81
N VAL A 211 -8.05 11.21 2.31
CA VAL A 211 -9.30 11.10 1.53
C VAL A 211 -10.14 12.35 1.77
N GLY A 212 -10.29 13.17 0.74
CA GLY A 212 -11.20 14.31 0.79
C GLY A 212 -12.65 13.84 0.82
N ALA A 213 -13.47 14.42 1.69
CA ALA A 213 -14.87 14.03 1.82
C ALA A 213 -15.73 14.28 0.56
N HIS A 214 -15.21 14.90 -0.51
CA HIS A 214 -15.93 15.17 -1.76
C HIS A 214 -17.30 15.88 -1.61
N GLU A 215 -17.57 16.52 -0.48
CA GLU A 215 -18.82 17.24 -0.18
C GLU A 215 -19.06 18.40 -1.17
N GLU A 216 -18.02 18.86 -1.85
CA GLU A 216 -18.08 19.91 -2.85
C GLU A 216 -18.44 19.42 -4.27
N LEU A 217 -18.66 18.11 -4.48
CA LEU A 217 -19.04 17.60 -5.79
C LEU A 217 -20.44 18.09 -6.19
N ARG A 218 -20.53 18.77 -7.33
CA ARG A 218 -21.79 19.26 -7.91
C ARG A 218 -22.20 18.45 -9.14
N VAL A 219 -23.50 18.46 -9.44
CA VAL A 219 -24.07 17.74 -10.60
C VAL A 219 -23.45 18.23 -11.91
N CYS A 220 -23.37 19.55 -12.08
CA CYS A 220 -22.69 20.18 -13.23
C CYS A 220 -23.08 19.57 -14.58
N GLY A 221 -24.38 19.37 -14.79
CA GLY A 221 -24.96 18.98 -16.07
C GLY A 221 -24.90 20.13 -17.08
N GLU A 222 -25.13 19.82 -18.35
CA GLU A 222 -25.42 20.85 -19.34
C GLU A 222 -26.82 21.44 -19.07
N SER A 223 -26.91 22.77 -19.11
CA SER A 223 -28.13 23.43 -19.58
C SER A 223 -28.43 22.86 -20.96
N GLN A 224 -29.63 22.38 -21.22
CA GLN A 224 -30.02 22.04 -22.59
C GLN A 224 -29.87 23.29 -23.48
N GLY A 225 -28.81 23.34 -24.29
CA GLY A 225 -28.55 24.42 -25.25
C GLY A 225 -27.05 24.66 -25.50
N ASP A 226 -26.62 24.57 -26.76
CA ASP A 226 -25.25 24.87 -27.20
C ASP A 226 -24.98 26.39 -27.08
N PRO A 227 -24.00 26.84 -26.27
CA PRO A 227 -23.65 28.26 -26.16
C PRO A 227 -22.99 28.86 -27.40
N ARG A 228 -22.71 28.04 -28.44
CA ARG A 228 -22.15 28.49 -29.73
C ARG A 228 -23.15 28.41 -30.88
N ASP A 229 -24.40 27.99 -30.62
CA ASP A 229 -25.45 28.06 -31.63
C ASP A 229 -25.91 29.53 -31.79
N PRO A 230 -25.60 30.20 -32.92
CA PRO A 230 -25.95 31.59 -33.15
C PRO A 230 -27.47 31.81 -33.23
N MET A 231 -28.26 30.73 -33.36
CA MET A 231 -29.72 30.78 -33.44
C MET A 231 -30.40 30.97 -32.07
N ASN A 232 -29.63 30.89 -30.97
CA ASN A 232 -30.15 31.03 -29.61
C ASN A 232 -30.15 32.49 -29.09
N TRP A 233 -29.91 33.46 -29.97
CA TRP A 233 -29.84 34.89 -29.61
C TRP A 233 -31.09 35.72 -29.97
N GLU A 234 -32.15 35.10 -30.53
CA GLU A 234 -33.29 35.84 -31.12
C GLU A 234 -34.66 35.65 -30.44
N ASP A 235 -34.73 35.25 -29.16
CA ASP A 235 -36.00 35.39 -28.43
C ASP A 235 -35.82 35.98 -27.01
N PRO A 236 -36.13 37.27 -26.80
CA PRO A 236 -36.14 37.90 -25.48
C PRO A 236 -37.27 37.40 -24.56
N HIS A 237 -38.24 36.64 -25.07
CA HIS A 237 -39.48 36.27 -24.40
C HIS A 237 -39.78 34.76 -24.30
N GLY A 238 -38.92 33.89 -24.85
CA GLY A 238 -38.98 32.44 -24.62
C GLY A 238 -38.54 32.05 -23.21
N PRO A 239 -39.08 30.98 -22.60
CA PRO A 239 -38.68 30.53 -21.27
C PRO A 239 -37.23 30.03 -21.31
N ARG A 240 -36.28 30.91 -20.95
CA ARG A 240 -34.87 30.57 -20.72
C ARG A 240 -34.77 29.68 -19.48
N HIS A 241 -34.74 28.36 -19.65
CA HIS A 241 -34.34 27.43 -18.60
C HIS A 241 -32.85 27.11 -18.70
N LEU A 242 -31.99 28.12 -18.50
CA LEU A 242 -30.61 27.88 -18.09
C LEU A 242 -30.65 27.40 -16.63
N GLU A 243 -30.59 26.08 -16.41
CA GLU A 243 -30.58 25.50 -15.06
C GLU A 243 -29.23 25.73 -14.35
N HIS A 244 -29.00 26.96 -13.90
CA HIS A 244 -27.95 27.31 -12.94
C HIS A 244 -28.06 26.53 -11.62
N THR A 245 -29.23 25.94 -11.35
CA THR A 245 -29.52 25.08 -10.19
C THR A 245 -28.65 23.83 -10.13
N SER A 246 -28.40 23.18 -11.27
CA SER A 246 -27.56 21.97 -11.34
C SER A 246 -26.08 22.20 -11.00
N GLN A 247 -25.62 23.47 -11.07
CA GLN A 247 -24.26 23.86 -10.67
C GLN A 247 -24.17 24.16 -9.17
N LEU A 248 -25.30 24.42 -8.50
CA LEU A 248 -25.40 24.63 -7.06
C LEU A 248 -25.78 23.35 -6.31
N GLU A 249 -26.44 22.42 -6.98
CA GLU A 249 -26.87 21.15 -6.41
C GLU A 249 -25.67 20.23 -6.11
N HIS A 250 -25.56 19.84 -4.84
CA HIS A 250 -24.62 18.81 -4.39
C HIS A 250 -25.06 17.44 -4.89
N VAL A 251 -24.12 16.63 -5.38
CA VAL A 251 -24.41 15.23 -5.74
C VAL A 251 -24.78 14.42 -4.49
N PHE A 252 -24.10 14.71 -3.38
CA PHE A 252 -24.22 14.00 -2.13
C PHE A 252 -24.36 14.94 -0.94
N GLU A 253 -25.07 14.49 0.08
CA GLU A 253 -25.14 15.09 1.40
C GLU A 253 -24.51 14.14 2.43
N ASN A 254 -23.77 14.71 3.37
CA ASN A 254 -23.15 13.94 4.44
C ASN A 254 -24.24 13.40 5.39
N GLY A 255 -24.27 12.08 5.59
CA GLY A 255 -25.38 11.37 6.24
C GLY A 255 -26.07 10.38 5.30
N GLU A 256 -25.81 10.45 3.99
CA GLU A 256 -26.32 9.51 3.00
C GLU A 256 -25.43 8.26 2.90
N PRO A 257 -25.98 7.04 2.86
CA PRO A 257 -25.19 5.81 2.67
C PRO A 257 -24.37 5.78 1.38
N GLU A 258 -24.90 6.35 0.29
CA GLU A 258 -24.21 6.41 -1.01
C GLU A 258 -22.99 7.32 -0.96
N PHE A 259 -23.06 8.41 -0.19
CA PHE A 259 -21.93 9.27 0.09
C PHE A 259 -20.83 8.51 0.83
N ALA A 260 -21.19 7.82 1.91
CA ALA A 260 -20.24 7.01 2.68
C ALA A 260 -19.59 5.91 1.82
N ARG A 261 -20.35 5.29 0.91
CA ARG A 261 -19.82 4.30 -0.04
C ARG A 261 -18.89 4.93 -1.08
N PHE A 262 -19.22 6.10 -1.62
CA PHE A 262 -18.34 6.80 -2.55
C PHE A 262 -16.99 7.13 -1.88
N VAL A 263 -17.01 7.69 -0.68
CA VAL A 263 -15.78 7.98 0.08
C VAL A 263 -15.01 6.70 0.41
N ALA A 264 -15.70 5.59 0.69
CA ALA A 264 -15.07 4.28 0.87
C ALA A 264 -14.42 3.75 -0.42
N ASN A 265 -15.04 3.94 -1.59
CA ASN A 265 -14.44 3.60 -2.88
C ASN A 265 -13.14 4.38 -3.11
N THR A 266 -13.14 5.69 -2.81
CA THR A 266 -11.93 6.52 -2.83
C THR A 266 -10.86 5.96 -1.89
N ALA A 267 -11.22 5.66 -0.64
CA ALA A 267 -10.27 5.10 0.33
C ALA A 267 -9.64 3.78 -0.16
N VAL A 268 -10.41 2.91 -0.80
CA VAL A 268 -9.93 1.65 -1.36
C VAL A 268 -9.02 1.86 -2.59
N HIS A 269 -9.32 2.84 -3.45
CA HIS A 269 -8.46 3.23 -4.57
C HIS A 269 -7.05 3.58 -4.08
N GLU A 270 -6.99 4.44 -3.06
CA GLU A 270 -5.72 4.89 -2.48
C GLU A 270 -4.96 3.78 -1.75
N LEU A 271 -5.69 2.88 -1.06
CA LEU A 271 -5.08 1.65 -0.54
C LEU A 271 -4.47 0.81 -1.66
N GLY A 272 -5.10 0.77 -2.84
CA GLY A 272 -4.57 0.15 -4.04
C GLY A 272 -3.18 0.69 -4.42
N HIS A 273 -3.05 2.02 -4.47
CA HIS A 273 -1.77 2.69 -4.70
C HIS A 273 -0.76 2.33 -3.62
N ILE A 274 -1.05 2.62 -2.35
CA ILE A 274 -0.08 2.46 -1.27
C ILE A 274 0.37 1.01 -1.10
N MET A 275 -0.56 0.07 -1.11
CA MET A 275 -0.27 -1.32 -0.78
C MET A 275 0.53 -1.99 -1.91
N ALA A 276 0.13 -1.78 -3.15
CA ALA A 276 0.61 -2.60 -4.27
C ALA A 276 1.09 -1.81 -5.49
N LYS A 277 1.12 -0.47 -5.43
CA LYS A 277 1.46 0.42 -6.55
C LYS A 277 0.62 0.10 -7.79
N LEU A 278 -0.69 -0.09 -7.58
CA LEU A 278 -1.58 -0.45 -8.67
C LEU A 278 -1.69 0.71 -9.66
N GLU A 279 -1.66 0.40 -10.94
CA GLU A 279 -1.83 1.40 -11.98
C GLU A 279 -3.31 1.65 -12.22
N HIS A 280 -3.62 2.84 -12.76
CA HIS A 280 -4.97 3.15 -13.20
C HIS A 280 -5.42 2.27 -14.37
N THR A 281 -6.72 2.13 -14.51
CA THR A 281 -7.37 1.34 -15.56
C THR A 281 -8.55 2.11 -16.17
N GLU A 282 -8.92 1.76 -17.39
CA GLU A 282 -10.10 2.29 -18.07
C GLU A 282 -11.40 1.53 -17.71
N ASP A 283 -11.29 0.43 -16.97
CA ASP A 283 -12.44 -0.36 -16.50
C ASP A 283 -13.20 0.39 -15.40
N ARG A 284 -14.38 0.90 -15.75
CA ARG A 284 -15.25 1.69 -14.87
C ARG A 284 -15.79 0.94 -13.66
N THR A 285 -15.69 -0.40 -13.66
CA THR A 285 -16.09 -1.24 -12.53
C THR A 285 -14.92 -1.56 -11.59
N ASN A 286 -13.73 -1.04 -11.90
CA ASN A 286 -12.53 -1.28 -11.12
C ASN A 286 -12.27 -0.16 -10.10
N PHE A 287 -11.76 -0.53 -8.92
CA PHE A 287 -11.33 0.47 -7.92
C PHE A 287 -10.27 1.43 -8.46
N MET A 288 -9.39 0.97 -9.35
CA MET A 288 -8.31 1.78 -9.93
C MET A 288 -8.75 2.54 -11.19
N PHE A 289 -10.04 2.73 -11.42
CA PHE A 289 -10.53 3.50 -12.56
C PHE A 289 -10.06 4.96 -12.51
N ASP A 290 -9.38 5.42 -13.56
CA ASP A 290 -9.15 6.85 -13.83
C ASP A 290 -9.03 7.07 -15.36
N GLN A 291 -9.57 8.18 -15.85
CA GLN A 291 -9.45 8.62 -17.24
C GLN A 291 -8.91 10.05 -17.32
N GLY A 292 -7.80 10.34 -16.63
CA GLY A 292 -7.02 11.56 -16.86
C GLY A 292 -7.84 12.85 -16.76
N GLY A 293 -8.61 13.01 -15.68
CA GLY A 293 -9.48 14.17 -15.46
C GLY A 293 -10.87 14.07 -16.12
N SER A 294 -11.14 13.01 -16.89
CA SER A 294 -12.42 12.72 -17.56
C SER A 294 -13.23 11.62 -16.87
N ALA A 295 -12.87 11.19 -15.66
CA ALA A 295 -13.56 10.14 -14.91
C ALA A 295 -15.04 10.42 -14.61
N ASN A 296 -15.54 11.62 -14.92
CA ASN A 296 -16.94 11.99 -14.74
C ASN A 296 -17.84 11.37 -15.83
N LEU A 297 -19.13 11.21 -15.51
CA LEU A 297 -20.16 10.96 -16.52
C LEU A 297 -20.17 12.06 -17.60
N PRO A 298 -20.56 11.75 -18.85
CA PRO A 298 -20.87 12.77 -19.86
C PRO A 298 -21.90 13.78 -19.31
N ARG A 299 -21.75 15.07 -19.62
CA ARG A 299 -22.50 16.17 -18.98
C ARG A 299 -24.01 16.03 -19.17
N GLU A 300 -24.42 15.60 -20.35
CA GLU A 300 -25.79 15.31 -20.75
C GLU A 300 -26.44 14.16 -19.97
N LEU A 301 -25.63 13.30 -19.35
CA LEU A 301 -26.09 12.19 -18.50
C LEU A 301 -26.04 12.52 -17.01
N ARG A 302 -25.61 13.73 -16.61
CA ARG A 302 -25.47 14.10 -15.19
C ARG A 302 -26.78 14.62 -14.62
N THR A 303 -27.39 13.77 -13.79
CA THR A 303 -28.39 14.15 -12.80
C THR A 303 -27.82 13.84 -11.42
N ARG A 304 -28.40 14.39 -10.35
CA ARG A 304 -28.03 13.98 -8.98
C ARG A 304 -28.10 12.46 -8.82
N GLU A 305 -29.18 11.83 -9.28
CA GLU A 305 -29.37 10.39 -9.18
C GLU A 305 -28.36 9.57 -10.01
N SER A 306 -28.06 9.98 -11.26
CA SER A 306 -27.11 9.25 -12.09
C SER A 306 -25.69 9.36 -11.55
N MET A 307 -25.28 10.54 -11.08
CA MET A 307 -23.98 10.79 -10.47
C MET A 307 -23.82 10.04 -9.15
N ARG A 308 -24.87 9.99 -8.31
CA ARG A 308 -24.88 9.17 -7.08
C ARG A 308 -24.60 7.71 -7.41
N ARG A 309 -25.42 7.13 -8.30
CA ARG A 309 -25.28 5.71 -8.71
C ARG A 309 -23.91 5.42 -9.29
N TYR A 310 -23.36 6.35 -10.06
CA TYR A 310 -22.05 6.19 -10.69
C TYR A 310 -20.92 6.12 -9.65
N TRP A 311 -20.82 7.12 -8.78
CA TRP A 311 -19.72 7.26 -7.82
C TRP A 311 -19.83 6.30 -6.63
N SER A 312 -21.05 5.94 -6.22
CA SER A 312 -21.31 4.97 -5.16
C SER A 312 -21.52 3.55 -5.70
N SER A 313 -21.18 3.27 -6.96
CA SER A 313 -21.31 1.94 -7.54
C SER A 313 -20.39 0.93 -6.84
N ARG A 314 -20.70 -0.36 -6.99
CA ARG A 314 -19.84 -1.42 -6.48
C ARG A 314 -18.66 -1.61 -7.44
N LEU A 315 -17.45 -1.52 -6.90
CA LEU A 315 -16.22 -1.71 -7.65
C LEU A 315 -15.50 -2.99 -7.18
N THR A 316 -14.58 -3.48 -8.02
CA THR A 316 -13.75 -4.66 -7.72
C THR A 316 -12.30 -4.43 -8.12
N PHE A 317 -11.39 -5.27 -7.60
CA PHE A 317 -10.07 -5.44 -8.18
C PHE A 317 -10.11 -6.60 -9.17
N ASN A 318 -9.28 -6.53 -10.21
CA ASN A 318 -9.05 -7.68 -11.08
C ASN A 318 -8.11 -8.69 -10.42
N SER A 319 -8.03 -9.90 -10.97
CA SER A 319 -7.26 -11.00 -10.37
C SER A 319 -5.76 -10.69 -10.20
N ASP A 320 -5.17 -9.83 -11.03
CA ASP A 320 -3.76 -9.44 -10.88
C ASP A 320 -3.57 -8.45 -9.73
N GLN A 321 -4.41 -7.41 -9.69
CA GLN A 321 -4.45 -6.44 -8.60
C GLN A 321 -4.65 -7.13 -7.25
N GLU A 322 -5.61 -8.07 -7.16
CA GLU A 322 -5.83 -8.84 -5.94
C GLU A 322 -4.61 -9.67 -5.52
N ARG A 323 -3.92 -10.33 -6.47
CA ARG A 323 -2.69 -11.08 -6.16
C ARG A 323 -1.63 -10.16 -5.57
N ARG A 324 -1.42 -8.99 -6.18
CA ARG A 324 -0.42 -8.00 -5.72
C ARG A 324 -0.77 -7.45 -4.34
N LEU A 325 -2.04 -7.15 -4.09
CA LEU A 325 -2.53 -6.70 -2.79
C LEU A 325 -2.36 -7.77 -1.71
N VAL A 326 -2.76 -9.02 -1.99
CA VAL A 326 -2.54 -10.16 -1.08
C VAL A 326 -1.06 -10.32 -0.76
N CYS A 327 -0.18 -10.18 -1.77
CA CYS A 327 1.27 -10.26 -1.59
C CYS A 327 1.81 -9.17 -0.67
N ALA A 328 1.36 -7.93 -0.87
CA ALA A 328 1.74 -6.80 -0.04
C ALA A 328 1.29 -6.99 1.41
N ILE A 329 0.04 -7.42 1.63
CA ILE A 329 -0.49 -7.71 2.97
C ILE A 329 0.30 -8.84 3.65
N GLN A 330 0.59 -9.90 2.91
CA GLN A 330 1.28 -11.09 3.44
C GLN A 330 2.72 -10.79 3.85
N THR A 331 3.40 -9.90 3.12
CA THR A 331 4.81 -9.58 3.35
C THR A 331 5.01 -8.33 4.21
N GLY A 332 3.96 -7.55 4.46
CA GLY A 332 4.05 -6.22 5.06
C GLY A 332 4.75 -5.19 4.16
N ASN A 333 5.09 -5.57 2.92
CA ASN A 333 5.83 -4.71 1.99
C ASN A 333 4.86 -3.89 1.15
N PHE A 334 4.44 -2.74 1.68
CA PHE A 334 3.65 -1.75 0.94
C PHE A 334 4.57 -0.89 0.08
N SER A 335 4.68 -1.29 -1.19
CA SER A 335 5.67 -0.81 -2.16
C SER A 335 5.27 0.48 -2.87
N GLY A 336 4.02 0.93 -2.69
CA GLY A 336 3.46 2.02 -3.44
C GLY A 336 3.44 3.37 -2.76
N GLY A 337 3.89 3.49 -1.49
CA GLY A 337 4.05 4.80 -0.86
C GLY A 337 4.86 5.72 -1.77
N LEU A 338 4.21 6.73 -2.37
CA LEU A 338 4.83 7.52 -3.41
C LEU A 338 5.95 8.33 -2.78
N GLU A 339 7.16 8.22 -3.36
CA GLU A 339 8.17 9.24 -3.16
C GLU A 339 7.52 10.57 -3.55
N MET A 340 7.50 11.54 -2.63
CA MET A 340 7.05 12.89 -2.95
C MET A 340 7.87 13.37 -4.15
N VAL A 341 7.29 13.28 -5.36
CA VAL A 341 7.79 14.01 -6.50
C VAL A 341 7.49 15.45 -6.17
N ARG A 342 8.43 16.10 -5.46
CA ARG A 342 8.52 17.57 -5.43
C ARG A 342 8.56 17.98 -6.90
N LYS A 343 7.41 18.36 -7.46
CA LYS A 343 7.37 19.11 -8.70
C LYS A 343 8.24 20.34 -8.46
N LYS A 344 9.35 20.42 -9.20
CA LYS A 344 10.26 21.55 -9.22
C LYS A 344 9.53 22.81 -9.68
#